data_AF-A0A7Y5SZN5-F1
#
_entry.id   AF-A0A7Y5SZN5-F1
#
_cell.length_a   1.000
_cell.length_b   1.000
_cell.length_c   1.000
_cell.angle_alpha   90.00
_cell.angle_beta   90.00
_cell.angle_gamma   90.00
#
_symmetry.space_group_name_H-M   'P 1'
#
loop_
_entity.id
_entity.type
_entity.pdbx_description
1 polymer ?
#
loop_
_entity_poly.entity_id
_entity_poly.type
_entity_poly.pdbx_seq_one_letter_code
_entity_poly.pdbx_strand_id
1 'polypeptide(L)'
;MISIDGFLAESFRFANDRWDSQEFSVSTTGIFSYDKFQHFFGSLIGTILLFILLLLLCNSGHEMILYSALTMLTLGFLWEIKDGFVPDKDPNYIRIGKWVYCFGGDGFSWKDLLADWIGIQIGMFITSFLFQVFRLWN
;
A
#
# COMPACT_ATOMS: atom_id res chain seq x y z
N MET A 1 -29.05 -5.83 -19.51
CA MET A 1 -27.81 -6.59 -19.26
C MET A 1 -26.67 -5.60 -19.44
N ILE A 2 -26.02 -5.17 -18.35
CA ILE A 2 -24.85 -4.27 -18.43
C ILE A 2 -23.70 -5.15 -18.93
N SER A 3 -22.99 -4.73 -19.98
CA SER A 3 -21.79 -5.44 -20.43
C SER A 3 -20.71 -5.36 -19.35
N ILE A 4 -19.88 -6.39 -19.21
CA ILE A 4 -18.75 -6.38 -18.26
C ILE A 4 -17.87 -5.15 -18.49
N ASP A 5 -17.69 -4.74 -19.76
CA ASP A 5 -16.93 -3.54 -20.13
C ASP A 5 -17.58 -2.25 -19.62
N GLY A 6 -18.92 -2.16 -19.64
CA GLY A 6 -19.65 -1.01 -19.09
C GLY A 6 -19.58 -0.95 -17.57
N PHE A 7 -19.62 -2.10 -16.90
CA PHE A 7 -19.50 -2.18 -15.44
C PHE A 7 -18.10 -1.78 -14.95
N LEU A 8 -17.05 -2.26 -15.60
CA LEU A 8 -15.66 -1.93 -15.24
C LEU A 8 -15.33 -0.44 -15.48
N ALA A 9 -15.82 0.13 -16.59
CA ALA A 9 -15.58 1.53 -16.92
C ALA A 9 -16.31 2.52 -15.98
N GLU A 10 -17.44 2.12 -15.38
CA GLU A 10 -18.18 2.98 -14.44
C GLU A 10 -17.73 2.84 -12.98
N SER A 11 -17.08 1.73 -12.64
CA SER A 11 -16.66 1.40 -11.27
C SER A 11 -15.19 1.71 -10.98
N PHE A 12 -14.30 1.70 -11.98
CA PHE A 12 -12.90 2.06 -11.77
C PHE A 12 -12.65 3.55 -12.01
N ARG A 13 -12.07 4.25 -11.03
CA ARG A 13 -11.67 5.67 -11.17
C ARG A 13 -10.28 5.93 -10.65
N PHE A 14 -9.59 6.88 -11.27
CA PHE A 14 -8.38 7.47 -10.72
C PHE A 14 -8.77 8.52 -9.68
N ALA A 15 -8.05 8.54 -8.55
CA ALA A 15 -8.16 9.59 -7.56
C ALA A 15 -7.64 10.92 -8.14
N ASN A 16 -8.33 12.02 -7.82
CA ASN A 16 -7.85 13.37 -8.11
C ASN A 16 -7.25 14.00 -6.84
N ASP A 17 -6.32 13.27 -6.25
CA ASP A 17 -5.66 13.61 -4.99
C ASP A 17 -4.57 14.67 -5.20
N ARG A 18 -4.03 15.24 -4.12
CA ARG A 18 -2.86 16.16 -4.20
C ARG A 18 -1.81 15.77 -3.18
N TRP A 19 -0.56 16.17 -3.41
CA TRP A 19 0.51 15.98 -2.43
C TRP A 19 0.28 16.77 -1.14
N ASP A 20 -0.44 17.89 -1.27
CA ASP A 20 -0.79 18.83 -0.21
C ASP A 20 -2.25 18.71 0.24
N SER A 21 -3.01 17.73 -0.27
CA SER A 21 -4.37 17.50 0.22
C SER A 21 -4.27 17.01 1.65
N GLN A 22 -4.36 17.96 2.58
CA GLN A 22 -4.72 17.71 3.96
C GLN A 22 -6.16 17.21 3.95
N GLU A 23 -6.37 15.93 3.63
CA GLU A 23 -7.60 15.27 4.02
C GLU A 23 -7.53 15.11 5.53
N PHE A 24 -7.89 16.22 6.19
CA PHE A 24 -8.03 16.38 7.63
C PHE A 24 -9.30 15.63 8.04
N SER A 25 -9.37 14.34 7.77
CA SER A 25 -10.33 13.48 8.44
C SER A 25 -9.79 13.36 9.85
N VAL A 26 -10.37 14.12 10.78
CA VAL A 26 -10.18 13.90 12.21
C VAL A 26 -10.76 12.52 12.48
N SER A 27 -9.96 11.47 12.25
CA SER A 27 -10.27 10.18 12.84
C SER A 27 -10.27 10.45 14.33
N THR A 28 -11.33 10.00 15.01
CA THR A 28 -11.60 10.14 16.44
C THR A 28 -10.51 9.53 17.35
N THR A 29 -9.37 9.15 16.78
CA THR A 29 -8.19 8.54 17.40
C THR A 29 -6.96 9.46 17.46
N GLY A 30 -7.02 10.68 16.91
CA GLY A 30 -5.93 11.67 17.05
C GLY A 30 -4.64 11.32 16.31
N ILE A 31 -4.72 10.46 15.28
CA ILE A 31 -3.58 10.10 14.43
C ILE A 31 -3.61 11.03 13.21
N PHE A 32 -2.51 11.77 13.00
CA PHE A 32 -2.34 12.63 11.83
C PHE A 32 -2.51 11.82 10.54
N SER A 33 -3.58 12.07 9.77
CA SER A 33 -3.85 11.41 8.48
C SER A 33 -3.19 12.17 7.33
N TYR A 34 -1.86 12.13 7.26
CA TYR A 34 -1.20 12.36 5.97
C TYR A 34 -1.20 11.03 5.23
N ASP A 35 -2.23 10.80 4.41
CA ASP A 35 -2.45 9.60 3.63
C ASP A 35 -1.17 9.08 2.92
N LYS A 36 -0.50 9.96 2.17
CA LYS A 36 0.80 9.70 1.51
C LYS A 36 1.90 9.27 2.49
N PHE A 37 1.90 9.84 3.69
CA PHE A 37 2.85 9.49 4.74
C PHE A 37 2.55 8.10 5.31
N GLN A 38 1.27 7.70 5.38
CA GLN A 38 0.89 6.34 5.79
C GLN A 38 1.34 5.31 4.77
N HIS A 39 1.17 5.57 3.47
CA HIS A 39 1.74 4.74 2.38
C HIS A 39 3.27 4.63 2.51
N PHE A 40 3.95 5.77 2.62
CA PHE A 40 5.39 5.79 2.82
C PHE A 40 5.87 4.99 4.05
N PHE A 41 5.29 5.23 5.23
CA PHE A 41 5.70 4.52 6.46
C PHE A 41 5.26 3.05 6.47
N GLY A 42 4.07 2.76 5.96
CA GLY A 42 3.54 1.40 5.85
C GLY A 42 4.41 0.54 4.95
N SER A 43 4.76 1.05 3.77
CA SER A 43 5.68 0.39 2.84
C SER A 43 7.09 0.27 3.40
N LEU A 44 7.65 1.33 3.99
CA LEU A 44 8.97 1.33 4.65
C LEU A 44 9.08 0.26 5.74
N ILE A 45 8.17 0.30 6.72
CA ILE A 45 8.16 -0.63 7.86
C ILE A 45 7.86 -2.04 7.35
N GLY A 46 6.91 -2.19 6.43
CA GLY A 46 6.56 -3.48 5.83
C GLY A 46 7.75 -4.15 5.13
N THR A 47 8.53 -3.40 4.35
CA THR A 47 9.74 -3.91 3.69
C THR A 47 10.78 -4.40 4.71
N ILE A 48 10.99 -3.64 5.79
CA ILE A 48 11.94 -4.01 6.85
C ILE A 48 11.47 -5.28 7.59
N LEU A 49 10.20 -5.34 8.00
CA LEU A 49 9.65 -6.49 8.72
C LEU A 49 9.65 -7.75 7.85
N LEU A 50 9.29 -7.62 6.58
CA LEU A 50 9.28 -8.75 5.66
C LEU A 50 10.70 -9.25 5.38
N PHE A 51 11.69 -8.36 5.27
CA PHE A 51 13.09 -8.76 5.20
C PHE A 51 13.52 -9.56 6.43
N ILE A 52 13.22 -9.08 7.64
CA ILE A 52 13.56 -9.79 8.90
C ILE A 52 12.91 -11.18 8.91
N LEU A 53 11.63 -11.27 8.55
CA LEU A 53 10.91 -12.54 8.48
C LEU A 53 11.57 -13.51 7.50
N LEU A 54 11.87 -13.05 6.29
CA LEU A 54 12.53 -13.86 5.27
C LEU A 54 13.94 -14.30 5.67
N LEU A 55 14.70 -13.43 6.34
CA LEU A 55 16.01 -13.77 6.87
C LEU A 55 15.92 -14.90 7.90
N LEU A 56 14.93 -14.87 8.80
CA LEU A 56 14.70 -15.91 9.81
C LEU A 56 14.28 -17.25 9.19
N LEU A 57 13.49 -17.23 8.12
CA LEU A 57 12.95 -18.44 7.49
C LEU A 57 13.91 -19.10 6.50
N CYS A 58 14.66 -18.30 5.73
CA CYS A 58 15.40 -18.80 4.57
C CYS A 58 16.93 -18.73 4.71
N ASN A 59 17.45 -18.13 5.79
CA ASN A 59 18.88 -18.00 6.12
C ASN A 59 19.78 -17.59 4.94
N SER A 60 19.23 -16.81 4.02
CA SER A 60 19.89 -16.34 2.79
C SER A 60 19.69 -14.84 2.72
N GLY A 61 20.77 -14.11 2.41
CA GLY A 61 20.87 -12.69 2.73
C GLY A 61 20.29 -11.74 1.68
N HIS A 62 20.99 -11.64 0.55
CA HIS A 62 20.75 -10.57 -0.41
C HIS A 62 19.47 -10.73 -1.23
N GLU A 63 19.11 -11.97 -1.56
CA GLU A 63 17.89 -12.25 -2.33
C GLU A 63 16.63 -11.86 -1.56
N MET A 64 16.66 -11.94 -0.23
CA MET A 64 15.52 -11.62 0.64
C MET A 64 15.19 -10.12 0.67
N ILE A 65 16.18 -9.25 0.41
CA ILE A 65 15.94 -7.80 0.28
C ILE A 65 15.15 -7.53 -0.99
N LEU A 66 15.47 -8.21 -2.10
CA LEU A 66 14.73 -8.06 -3.34
C LEU A 66 13.32 -8.64 -3.21
N TYR A 67 13.17 -9.82 -2.61
CA TYR A 67 11.84 -10.42 -2.41
C TYR A 67 10.96 -9.58 -1.49
N SER A 68 11.49 -9.02 -0.40
CA SER A 68 10.70 -8.15 0.47
C SER A 68 10.22 -6.90 -0.26
N ALA A 69 11.07 -6.30 -1.10
CA ALA A 69 10.71 -5.15 -1.92
C ALA A 69 9.65 -5.48 -2.97
N LEU A 70 9.80 -6.58 -3.71
CA LEU A 70 8.85 -7.00 -4.74
C LEU A 70 7.48 -7.34 -4.14
N THR A 71 7.46 -8.02 -2.99
CA THR A 71 6.20 -8.33 -2.29
C THR A 71 5.52 -7.05 -1.82
N MET A 72 6.24 -6.10 -1.21
CA MET A 72 5.63 -4.85 -0.77
C MET A 72 5.14 -3.99 -1.93
N LEU A 73 5.87 -3.93 -3.05
CA LEU A 73 5.42 -3.23 -4.25
C LEU A 73 4.15 -3.87 -4.82
N THR A 74 4.09 -5.20 -4.83
CA THR A 74 2.91 -5.95 -5.28
C THR A 74 1.71 -5.67 -4.38
N LEU A 75 1.90 -5.66 -3.06
CA LEU A 75 0.85 -5.37 -2.10
C LEU A 75 0.35 -3.93 -2.22
N GLY A 76 1.24 -2.94 -2.35
CA GLY A 76 0.87 -1.54 -2.58
C GLY A 76 0.11 -1.36 -3.90
N PHE A 77 0.59 -1.98 -4.99
CA PHE A 77 -0.10 -1.93 -6.27
C PHE A 77 -1.48 -2.58 -6.24
N LEU A 78 -1.62 -3.75 -5.60
CA LEU A 78 -2.92 -4.41 -5.42
C LEU A 78 -3.85 -3.59 -4.53
N TRP A 79 -3.29 -2.90 -3.53
CA TRP A 79 -4.04 -1.99 -2.68
C TRP A 79 -4.63 -0.82 -3.49
N GLU A 80 -3.82 -0.18 -4.33
CA GLU A 80 -4.26 0.90 -5.21
C GLU A 80 -5.28 0.43 -6.25
N ILE A 81 -5.09 -0.76 -6.82
CA ILE A 81 -6.10 -1.37 -7.70
C ILE A 81 -7.42 -1.54 -6.95
N LYS A 82 -7.38 -2.07 -5.73
CA LYS A 82 -8.56 -2.26 -4.89
C LYS A 82 -9.24 -0.93 -4.59
N ASP A 83 -8.49 0.13 -4.31
CA ASP A 83 -9.05 1.48 -4.07
C ASP A 83 -9.60 2.14 -5.34
N GLY A 84 -9.08 1.79 -6.51
CA GLY A 84 -9.61 2.21 -7.80
C GLY A 84 -11.03 1.76 -8.08
N PHE A 85 -11.47 0.62 -7.53
CA PHE A 85 -12.85 0.16 -7.64
C PHE A 85 -13.74 0.87 -6.62
N VAL A 86 -14.50 1.87 -7.06
CA VAL A 86 -15.36 2.68 -6.18
C VAL A 86 -16.82 2.23 -6.27
N PRO A 87 -17.38 1.71 -5.16
CA PRO A 87 -18.73 1.12 -5.10
C PRO A 87 -19.91 2.04 -5.39
N ASP A 88 -19.69 3.36 -5.40
CA ASP A 88 -20.73 4.39 -5.20
C ASP A 88 -21.86 4.44 -6.25
N LYS A 89 -21.89 3.52 -7.22
CA LYS A 89 -22.96 3.40 -8.21
C LYS A 89 -23.69 2.05 -8.25
N ASP A 90 -23.23 1.02 -7.53
CA ASP A 90 -23.91 -0.28 -7.55
C ASP A 90 -24.87 -0.44 -6.35
N PRO A 91 -26.20 -0.42 -6.58
CA PRO A 91 -27.21 -0.60 -5.53
C PRO A 91 -27.15 -1.98 -4.84
N ASN A 92 -26.33 -2.92 -5.33
CA ASN A 92 -26.11 -4.24 -4.72
C ASN A 92 -24.92 -4.29 -3.75
N TYR A 93 -24.23 -3.18 -3.45
CA TYR A 93 -23.24 -3.20 -2.39
C TYR A 93 -23.92 -3.45 -1.05
N ILE A 94 -23.69 -4.65 -0.53
CA ILE A 94 -24.32 -5.14 0.69
C ILE A 94 -23.72 -4.38 1.87
N ARG A 95 -24.39 -3.32 2.33
CA ARG A 95 -24.21 -2.80 3.69
C ARG A 95 -24.75 -3.82 4.67
N ILE A 96 -23.92 -4.75 5.15
CA ILE A 96 -24.28 -5.62 6.27
C ILE A 96 -23.97 -4.87 7.58
N GLY A 97 -24.93 -4.09 8.06
CA GLY A 97 -24.81 -3.33 9.30
C GLY A 97 -23.86 -2.14 9.22
N LYS A 98 -22.95 -1.97 10.20
CA LYS A 98 -21.93 -0.90 10.24
C LYS A 98 -20.69 -1.19 9.38
N TRP A 99 -20.57 -2.40 8.84
CA TRP A 99 -19.45 -2.79 7.99
C TRP A 99 -19.84 -2.57 6.53
N VAL A 100 -19.45 -1.41 6.00
CA VAL A 100 -19.36 -1.23 4.55
C VAL A 100 -18.20 -2.11 4.12
N TYR A 101 -18.42 -3.05 3.19
CA TYR A 101 -17.33 -3.82 2.60
C TYR A 101 -16.25 -2.82 2.13
N CYS A 102 -15.07 -2.86 2.77
CA CYS A 102 -13.94 -1.95 2.55
C CYS A 102 -13.24 -2.15 1.18
N PHE A 103 -13.99 -2.60 0.17
CA PHE A 103 -13.54 -2.85 -1.20
C PHE A 103 -13.76 -1.62 -2.08
N GLY A 104 -13.53 -0.44 -1.52
CA GLY A 104 -13.54 0.81 -2.25
C GLY A 104 -12.79 1.88 -1.48
N GLY A 105 -11.90 2.56 -2.19
CA GLY A 105 -11.20 3.75 -1.72
C GLY A 105 -11.67 4.98 -2.49
N ASP A 106 -10.92 6.07 -2.40
CA ASP A 106 -11.26 7.30 -3.13
C ASP A 106 -10.87 7.26 -4.61
N GLY A 107 -10.24 6.18 -5.05
CA GLY A 107 -9.80 5.92 -6.41
C GLY A 107 -8.34 5.47 -6.43
N PHE A 108 -7.86 5.02 -7.59
CA PHE A 108 -6.47 4.64 -7.78
C PHE A 108 -5.58 5.89 -7.76
N SER A 109 -4.55 5.91 -6.92
CA SER A 109 -3.66 7.05 -6.75
C SER A 109 -2.22 6.71 -7.14
N TRP A 110 -1.75 7.33 -8.21
CA TRP A 110 -0.33 7.25 -8.60
C TRP A 110 0.60 7.86 -7.56
N LYS A 111 0.10 8.80 -6.74
CA LYS A 111 0.91 9.46 -5.72
C LYS A 111 1.08 8.59 -4.49
N ASP A 112 0.06 7.84 -4.11
CA ASP A 112 0.15 6.82 -3.05
C ASP A 112 1.08 5.69 -3.48
N LEU A 113 0.93 5.20 -4.72
CA LEU A 113 1.87 4.22 -5.26
C LEU A 113 3.31 4.74 -5.29
N LEU A 114 3.52 6.02 -5.59
CA LEU A 114 4.85 6.63 -5.55
C LEU A 114 5.37 6.75 -4.12
N ALA A 115 4.51 7.10 -3.16
CA ALA A 115 4.88 7.15 -1.74
C ALA A 115 5.28 5.76 -1.23
N ASP A 116 4.54 4.72 -1.61
CA ASP A 116 4.89 3.32 -1.35
C ASP A 116 6.24 2.96 -1.97
N TRP A 117 6.46 3.32 -3.24
CA TRP A 117 7.73 3.05 -3.92
C TRP A 117 8.92 3.71 -3.22
N ILE A 118 8.79 4.98 -2.81
CA ILE A 118 9.86 5.69 -2.08
C ILE A 118 10.12 5.01 -0.72
N GLY A 119 9.07 4.62 0.01
CA GLY A 119 9.20 3.89 1.27
C GLY A 119 9.94 2.57 1.10
N ILE A 120 9.62 1.81 0.04
CA ILE A 120 10.31 0.56 -0.32
C ILE A 120 11.79 0.83 -0.62
N GLN A 121 12.14 1.84 -1.42
CA GLN A 121 13.55 2.14 -1.75
C GLN A 121 14.37 2.47 -0.51
N ILE A 122 13.82 3.26 0.41
CA ILE A 122 14.49 3.59 1.68
C ILE A 122 14.58 2.34 2.56
N GLY A 123 13.53 1.51 2.63
CA GLY A 123 13.53 0.25 3.34
C GLY A 123 14.59 -0.73 2.82
N MET A 124 14.75 -0.83 1.50
CA MET A 124 15.82 -1.60 0.86
C MET A 124 17.20 -1.07 1.23
N PHE A 125 17.40 0.24 1.22
CA PHE A 125 18.68 0.84 1.62
C PHE A 125 19.02 0.51 3.08
N ILE A 126 18.06 0.70 4.00
CA ILE A 126 18.25 0.42 5.44
C ILE A 126 18.55 -1.06 5.66
N THR A 127 17.75 -1.96 5.11
CA THR A 127 17.95 -3.41 5.26
C THR A 127 19.27 -3.87 4.65
N SER A 128 19.66 -3.35 3.49
CA SER A 128 20.96 -3.61 2.86
C SER A 128 22.12 -3.17 3.75
N PHE A 129 22.04 -1.95 4.30
CA PHE A 129 23.06 -1.41 5.19
C PHE A 129 23.20 -2.25 6.46
N LEU A 130 22.08 -2.55 7.13
CA LEU A 130 22.05 -3.36 8.35
C LEU A 130 22.59 -4.77 8.11
N PHE A 131 22.22 -5.38 6.97
CA PHE A 131 22.70 -6.70 6.61
C PHE A 131 24.22 -6.73 6.37
N GLN A 132 24.78 -5.69 5.73
CA GLN A 132 26.23 -5.56 5.57
C GLN A 132 26.94 -5.40 6.91
N VAL A 133 26.43 -4.54 7.80
CA VAL A 133 26.98 -4.36 9.16
C VAL A 133 26.97 -5.68 9.93
N PHE A 134 25.85 -6.41 9.90
CA PHE A 134 25.74 -7.71 10.56
C PHE A 134 26.75 -8.74 10.02
N ARG A 135 26.96 -8.77 8.70
CA ARG A 135 27.97 -9.64 8.09
C ARG A 135 29.41 -9.29 8.46
N LEU A 136 29.73 -8.01 8.69
CA LEU A 136 31.08 -7.60 9.08
C LEU A 136 31.40 -7.92 10.55
N TRP A 137 30.37 -8.18 11.36
CA TRP A 137 30.52 -8.48 12.79
C TRP A 137 30.51 -9.98 13.12
N ASN A 138 30.19 -10.85 12.16
CA ASN A 138 30.25 -12.31 12.29
C ASN A 138 31.34 -12.89 11.39
#